data_AF-A0A0D2SF23-F1
#
_entry.id   AF-A0A0D2SF23-F1
#
_cell.length_a   1.000
_cell.length_b   1.000
_cell.length_c   1.000
_cell.angle_alpha   90.00
_cell.angle_beta   90.00
_cell.angle_gamma   90.00
#
_symmetry.space_group_name_H-M   'P 1'
#
loop_
_entity.id
_entity.type
_entity.pdbx_description
1 polymer ?
#
loop_
_entity_poly.entity_id
_entity_poly.type
_entity_poly.pdbx_seq_one_letter_code
_entity_poly.pdbx_strand_id
1 'polypeptide(L)'
;MTAITIKALKEQQHIIQQQSESAGESTQSLPSLDEVEQILGYEFNNKRLLEEAFTHASLGLGFSNERLEYVGDSVLNLLFTKQQFFEYPDLPPGPLTRLRAANVDTEKLARAAVKHGLHRYLRHKKPLLKEQIRQFSEEIQRYPLHSNGLVDVPKALADLVESTIGAVFIDTNSLHVVWKVPISYTYFYLGRTFFIVRIWYVVICIILLLNTIIGV
;
A
#
# COMPACT_ATOMS: atom_id res chain seq x y z
N MET A 1 57.70 25.30 -19.06
CA MET A 1 56.66 24.24 -19.04
C MET A 1 55.66 24.44 -17.89
N THR A 2 55.11 25.64 -17.70
CA THR A 2 54.29 25.97 -16.51
C THR A 2 52.93 26.61 -16.81
N ALA A 3 52.77 27.28 -17.97
CA ALA A 3 51.51 27.94 -18.31
C ALA A 3 50.42 27.00 -18.85
N ILE A 4 50.81 25.94 -19.58
CA ILE A 4 49.87 24.99 -20.20
C ILE A 4 49.17 24.14 -19.12
N THR A 5 49.91 23.70 -18.10
CA THR A 5 49.38 22.88 -16.99
C THR A 5 48.39 23.67 -16.12
N ILE A 6 48.63 24.96 -15.89
CA ILE A 6 47.72 25.81 -15.11
C ILE A 6 46.40 26.06 -15.86
N LYS A 7 46.44 26.18 -17.19
CA LYS A 7 45.21 26.35 -17.99
C LYS A 7 44.35 25.08 -17.98
N ALA A 8 44.99 23.91 -18.11
CA ALA A 8 44.31 22.62 -18.01
C ALA A 8 43.69 22.36 -16.62
N LEU A 9 44.38 22.75 -15.54
CA LEU A 9 43.85 22.65 -14.17
C LEU A 9 42.67 23.60 -13.92
N LYS A 10 42.69 24.81 -14.50
CA LYS A 10 41.56 25.75 -14.40
C LYS A 10 40.35 25.32 -15.22
N GLU A 11 40.56 24.74 -16.39
CA GLU A 11 39.47 24.16 -17.20
C GLU A 11 38.86 22.93 -16.50
N GLN A 12 39.67 22.08 -15.86
CA GLN A 12 39.16 20.98 -15.02
C GLN A 12 38.39 21.47 -13.79
N GLN A 13 38.83 22.54 -13.12
CA GLN A 13 38.09 23.13 -12.01
C GLN A 13 36.73 23.71 -12.45
N HIS A 14 36.65 24.32 -13.63
CA HIS A 14 35.40 24.85 -14.17
C HIS A 14 34.40 23.73 -14.52
N ILE A 15 34.89 22.59 -15.02
CA ILE A 15 34.06 21.40 -15.30
C ILE A 15 33.52 20.78 -13.99
N ILE A 16 34.35 20.72 -12.94
CA ILE A 16 33.94 20.23 -11.61
C ILE A 16 32.90 21.18 -10.97
N GLN A 17 33.07 22.50 -11.13
CA GLN A 17 32.11 23.50 -10.65
C GLN A 17 30.77 23.36 -11.38
N GLN A 18 30.78 23.20 -12.70
CA GLN A 18 29.58 23.02 -13.52
C GLN A 18 28.87 21.67 -13.26
N GLN A 19 29.62 20.61 -12.93
CA GLN A 19 29.02 19.34 -12.50
C GLN A 19 28.35 19.45 -11.12
N SER A 20 28.91 20.24 -10.19
CA SER A 20 28.30 20.49 -8.88
C SER A 20 27.03 21.36 -8.94
N GLU A 21 26.91 22.24 -9.94
CA GLU A 21 25.73 23.09 -10.15
C GLU A 21 24.60 22.40 -10.93
N SER A 22 24.93 21.37 -11.75
CA SER A 22 23.92 20.53 -12.43
C SER A 22 23.27 19.46 -11.53
N ALA A 23 23.77 19.28 -10.29
CA ALA A 23 23.14 18.42 -9.27
C ALA A 23 22.09 19.16 -8.42
N GLY A 24 21.80 20.44 -8.74
CA GLY A 24 20.79 21.28 -8.10
C GLY A 24 19.42 21.25 -8.77
N GLU A 25 19.02 20.14 -9.40
CA GLU A 25 17.76 20.05 -10.13
C GLU A 25 16.63 19.51 -9.21
N SER A 26 15.87 20.45 -8.63
CA SER A 26 14.59 20.26 -7.90
C SER A 26 14.64 19.45 -6.60
N THR A 27 15.14 20.06 -5.52
CA THR A 27 14.71 19.65 -4.17
C THR A 27 13.25 20.10 -3.97
N GLN A 28 12.29 19.40 -4.59
CA GLN A 28 10.92 19.45 -4.09
C GLN A 28 11.00 18.96 -2.64
N SER A 29 10.62 19.83 -1.68
CA SER A 29 10.56 19.44 -0.27
C SER A 29 9.70 18.19 -0.17
N LEU A 30 10.29 17.08 0.25
CA LEU A 30 9.54 15.83 0.42
C LEU A 30 8.37 16.10 1.38
N PRO A 31 7.18 15.52 1.14
CA PRO A 31 6.05 15.70 2.04
C PRO A 31 6.47 15.29 3.46
N SER A 32 6.13 16.14 4.44
CA SER A 32 6.28 15.78 5.85
C SER A 32 5.38 14.58 6.14
N LEU A 33 5.89 13.65 6.94
CA LEU A 33 5.18 12.43 7.34
C LEU A 33 4.57 12.56 8.74
N ASP A 34 4.67 13.72 9.39
CA ASP A 34 4.12 13.94 10.74
C ASP A 34 2.60 13.70 10.78
N GLU A 35 1.89 14.13 9.73
CA GLU A 35 0.45 13.91 9.57
C GLU A 35 0.11 12.42 9.39
N VAL A 36 1.03 11.62 8.83
CA VAL A 36 0.81 10.18 8.65
C VAL A 36 0.72 9.47 9.99
N GLU A 37 1.55 9.85 10.96
CA GLU A 37 1.50 9.27 12.31
C GLU A 37 0.16 9.56 13.00
N GLN A 38 -0.41 10.75 12.75
CA GLN A 38 -1.75 11.10 13.22
C GLN A 38 -2.85 10.27 12.54
N ILE A 39 -2.75 10.07 11.22
CA ILE A 39 -3.68 9.23 10.45
C ILE A 39 -3.62 7.77 10.95
N LEU A 40 -2.42 7.26 11.23
CA LEU A 40 -2.20 5.92 11.74
C LEU A 40 -2.53 5.80 13.24
N GLY A 41 -2.67 6.91 13.97
CA GLY A 41 -2.81 6.89 15.42
C GLY A 41 -1.63 6.18 16.11
N TYR A 42 -0.46 6.22 15.50
CA TYR A 42 0.75 5.50 15.94
C TYR A 42 1.97 6.40 15.76
N GLU A 43 2.75 6.57 16.82
CA GLU A 43 4.00 7.30 16.80
C GLU A 43 5.17 6.31 16.69
N PHE A 44 5.98 6.45 15.64
CA PHE A 44 7.12 5.57 15.40
C PHE A 44 8.28 5.92 16.33
N ASN A 45 8.88 4.90 16.94
CA ASN A 45 10.14 5.04 17.66
C ASN A 45 11.27 5.35 16.68
N ASN A 46 11.27 4.67 15.52
CA ASN A 46 12.21 4.93 14.44
C ASN A 46 11.50 5.54 13.22
N LYS A 47 11.55 6.88 13.10
CA LYS A 47 10.96 7.62 11.97
C LYS A 47 11.51 7.20 10.60
N ARG A 48 12.72 6.61 10.53
CA ARG A 48 13.28 6.10 9.25
C ARG A 48 12.45 4.97 8.66
N LEU A 49 11.78 4.17 9.48
CA LEU A 49 10.89 3.10 9.01
C LEU A 49 9.68 3.70 8.27
N LEU A 50 9.15 4.81 8.78
CA LEU A 50 8.07 5.55 8.15
C LEU A 50 8.52 6.18 6.82
N GLU A 51 9.73 6.75 6.79
CA GLU A 51 10.31 7.28 5.55
C GLU A 51 10.54 6.20 4.49
N GLU A 52 11.04 5.02 4.90
CA GLU A 52 11.27 3.88 4.01
C GLU A 52 9.94 3.34 3.47
N ALA A 53 8.91 3.18 4.30
CA ALA A 53 7.58 2.72 3.89
C ALA A 53 6.92 3.66 2.85
N PHE A 54 7.14 4.97 2.97
CA PHE A 54 6.57 5.97 2.06
C PHE A 54 7.48 6.28 0.85
N THR A 55 8.57 5.54 0.67
CA THR A 55 9.52 5.76 -0.44
C THR A 55 9.45 4.62 -1.46
N HIS A 56 8.89 4.92 -2.64
CA HIS A 56 8.81 3.94 -3.72
C HIS A 56 10.18 3.80 -4.44
N ALA A 57 10.55 2.58 -4.84
CA ALA A 57 11.85 2.24 -5.44
C ALA A 57 12.28 3.15 -6.61
N SER A 58 11.33 3.67 -7.39
CA SER A 58 11.57 4.64 -8.48
C SER A 58 12.32 5.91 -8.07
N LEU A 59 12.33 6.26 -6.77
CA LEU A 59 12.96 7.49 -6.29
C LEU A 59 14.50 7.42 -6.33
N GLY A 60 15.06 6.22 -6.22
CA GLY A 60 16.50 5.97 -6.35
C GLY A 60 17.36 6.39 -5.15
N LEU A 61 16.80 6.46 -3.94
CA LEU A 61 17.52 6.91 -2.73
C LEU A 61 18.36 5.81 -2.03
N GLY A 62 18.39 4.60 -2.58
CA GLY A 62 19.12 3.46 -1.98
C GLY A 62 18.37 2.73 -0.86
N PHE A 63 17.20 3.22 -0.46
CA PHE A 63 16.21 2.53 0.37
C PHE A 63 14.84 2.59 -0.31
N SER A 64 14.04 1.54 -0.14
CA SER A 64 12.71 1.39 -0.76
C SER A 64 11.75 0.69 0.18
N ASN A 65 10.46 0.93 -0.04
CA ASN A 65 9.38 0.29 0.69
C ASN A 65 9.29 -1.24 0.48
N GLU A 66 9.94 -1.80 -0.55
CA GLU A 66 9.84 -3.22 -0.95
C GLU A 66 10.22 -4.21 0.16
N ARG A 67 11.21 -3.87 1.00
CA ARG A 67 11.59 -4.74 2.14
C ARG A 67 10.53 -4.76 3.22
N LEU A 68 9.93 -3.61 3.49
CA LEU A 68 8.85 -3.48 4.46
C LEU A 68 7.54 -4.06 3.92
N GLU A 69 7.28 -3.93 2.63
CA GLU A 69 6.17 -4.58 1.90
C GLU A 69 6.24 -6.09 2.08
N TYR A 70 7.40 -6.70 1.84
CA TYR A 70 7.60 -8.13 2.02
C TYR A 70 7.25 -8.62 3.45
N VAL A 71 7.66 -7.86 4.47
CA VAL A 71 7.29 -8.14 5.87
C VAL A 71 5.79 -7.92 6.09
N GLY A 72 5.27 -6.83 5.56
CA GLY A 72 3.88 -6.41 5.67
C GLY A 72 2.89 -7.43 5.12
N ASP A 73 3.14 -7.98 3.93
CA ASP A 73 2.33 -9.03 3.33
C ASP A 73 2.27 -10.27 4.24
N SER A 74 3.41 -10.71 4.76
CA SER A 74 3.46 -11.86 5.69
C SER A 74 2.69 -11.59 6.98
N VAL A 75 2.82 -10.38 7.55
CA VAL A 75 2.11 -9.96 8.76
C VAL A 75 0.61 -9.88 8.54
N LEU A 76 0.17 -9.29 7.42
CA LEU A 76 -1.24 -9.25 7.03
C LEU A 76 -1.81 -10.65 6.87
N ASN A 77 -1.12 -11.51 6.11
CA ASN A 77 -1.54 -12.90 5.90
C ASN A 77 -1.69 -13.65 7.23
N LEU A 78 -0.77 -13.45 8.18
CA LEU A 78 -0.86 -14.04 9.51
C LEU A 78 -2.04 -13.48 10.32
N LEU A 79 -2.28 -12.16 10.29
CA LEU A 79 -3.42 -11.54 10.96
C LEU A 79 -4.75 -12.10 10.44
N PHE A 80 -4.91 -12.19 9.11
CA PHE A 80 -6.11 -12.76 8.50
C PHE A 80 -6.28 -14.23 8.85
N THR A 81 -5.20 -15.02 8.74
CA THR A 81 -5.23 -16.45 9.05
C THR A 81 -5.61 -16.66 10.51
N LYS A 82 -5.04 -15.89 11.44
CA LYS A 82 -5.35 -15.95 12.87
C LYS A 82 -6.82 -15.61 13.13
N GLN A 83 -7.33 -14.54 12.54
CA GLN A 83 -8.74 -14.17 12.72
C GLN A 83 -9.68 -15.25 12.17
N GLN A 84 -9.44 -15.72 10.94
CA GLN A 84 -10.27 -16.74 10.30
C GLN A 84 -10.29 -18.04 11.09
N PHE A 85 -9.16 -18.43 11.68
CA PHE A 85 -9.08 -19.61 12.54
C PHE A 85 -10.02 -19.52 13.76
N PHE A 86 -10.09 -18.35 14.41
CA PHE A 86 -10.98 -18.16 15.57
C PHE A 86 -12.44 -17.90 15.17
N GLU A 87 -12.68 -17.24 14.04
CA GLU A 87 -14.02 -16.89 13.57
C GLU A 87 -14.75 -18.07 12.93
N TYR A 88 -14.01 -19.01 12.33
CA TYR A 88 -14.54 -20.17 11.62
C TYR A 88 -13.89 -21.49 12.10
N PRO A 89 -14.11 -21.90 13.37
CA PRO A 89 -13.43 -23.07 13.96
C PRO A 89 -13.77 -24.38 13.24
N ASP A 90 -14.95 -24.47 12.64
CA ASP A 90 -15.44 -25.68 11.96
C ASP A 90 -15.08 -25.73 10.47
N LEU A 91 -14.46 -24.67 9.92
CA LEU A 91 -14.08 -24.65 8.51
C LEU A 91 -12.81 -25.48 8.27
N PRO A 92 -12.80 -26.41 7.30
CA PRO A 92 -11.60 -27.17 6.99
C PRO A 92 -10.52 -26.30 6.29
N PRO A 93 -9.25 -26.76 6.24
CA PRO A 93 -8.14 -25.97 5.71
C PRO A 93 -8.30 -25.47 4.27
N GLY A 94 -8.95 -26.26 3.41
CA GLY A 94 -9.20 -25.88 2.01
C GLY A 94 -10.07 -24.62 1.86
N PRO A 95 -11.30 -24.60 2.39
CA PRO A 95 -12.11 -23.39 2.49
C PRO A 95 -11.41 -22.21 3.17
N LEU A 96 -10.66 -22.42 4.26
CA LEU A 96 -9.90 -21.34 4.91
C LEU A 96 -8.87 -20.71 3.97
N THR A 97 -8.19 -21.52 3.16
CA THR A 97 -7.21 -21.02 2.18
C THR A 97 -7.89 -20.17 1.10
N ARG A 98 -9.05 -20.60 0.60
CA ARG A 98 -9.86 -19.82 -0.37
C ARG A 98 -10.41 -18.54 0.26
N LEU A 99 -10.82 -18.61 1.52
CA LEU A 99 -11.31 -17.46 2.27
C LEU A 99 -10.20 -16.42 2.47
N ARG A 100 -8.99 -16.85 2.80
CA ARG A 100 -7.80 -15.99 2.86
C ARG A 100 -7.54 -15.33 1.52
N ALA A 101 -7.46 -16.11 0.43
CA ALA A 101 -7.21 -15.59 -0.91
C ALA A 101 -8.29 -14.60 -1.38
N ALA A 102 -9.55 -14.77 -0.95
CA ALA A 102 -10.62 -13.83 -1.28
C ALA A 102 -10.62 -12.56 -0.42
N ASN A 103 -9.99 -12.59 0.75
CA ASN A 103 -9.92 -11.45 1.67
C ASN A 103 -8.66 -10.61 1.46
N VAL A 104 -7.53 -11.27 1.18
CA VAL A 104 -6.26 -10.62 0.88
C VAL A 104 -6.26 -10.21 -0.59
N ASP A 105 -6.59 -8.94 -0.85
CA ASP A 105 -6.82 -8.44 -2.20
C ASP A 105 -6.21 -7.04 -2.39
N THR A 106 -5.50 -6.88 -3.52
CA THR A 106 -4.78 -5.65 -3.88
C THR A 106 -5.71 -4.44 -4.03
N GLU A 107 -6.92 -4.63 -4.58
CA GLU A 107 -7.90 -3.55 -4.74
C GLU A 107 -8.34 -3.02 -3.38
N LYS A 108 -8.63 -3.93 -2.44
CA LYS A 108 -9.02 -3.55 -1.07
C LYS A 108 -7.90 -2.81 -0.33
N LEU A 109 -6.64 -3.22 -0.50
CA LEU A 109 -5.49 -2.51 0.08
C LEU A 109 -5.37 -1.10 -0.52
N ALA A 110 -5.44 -0.99 -1.85
CA ALA A 110 -5.39 0.30 -2.53
C ALA A 110 -6.55 1.23 -2.11
N ARG A 111 -7.76 0.69 -1.96
CA ARG A 111 -8.93 1.43 -1.42
C ARG A 111 -8.67 1.95 -0.01
N ALA A 112 -8.03 1.14 0.85
CA ALA A 112 -7.66 1.57 2.20
C ALA A 112 -6.64 2.73 2.16
N ALA A 113 -5.62 2.67 1.30
CA ALA A 113 -4.67 3.77 1.11
C ALA A 113 -5.33 5.07 0.62
N VAL A 114 -6.31 4.98 -0.28
CA VAL A 114 -7.06 6.16 -0.75
C VAL A 114 -7.96 6.73 0.35
N LYS A 115 -8.70 5.85 1.04
CA LYS A 115 -9.63 6.25 2.11
C LYS A 115 -8.96 6.99 3.26
N HIS A 116 -7.73 6.58 3.62
CA HIS A 116 -6.92 7.24 4.64
C HIS A 116 -6.04 8.38 4.12
N GLY A 117 -6.07 8.67 2.82
CA GLY A 117 -5.28 9.75 2.24
C GLY A 117 -3.77 9.48 2.15
N LEU A 118 -3.30 8.25 2.42
CA LEU A 118 -1.87 7.91 2.47
C LEU A 118 -1.15 8.14 1.14
N HIS A 119 -1.86 7.94 0.03
CA HIS A 119 -1.35 8.17 -1.32
C HIS A 119 -0.78 9.58 -1.55
N ARG A 120 -1.19 10.58 -0.75
CA ARG A 120 -0.71 11.97 -0.85
C ARG A 120 0.73 12.15 -0.34
N TYR A 121 1.17 11.25 0.52
CA TYR A 121 2.50 11.31 1.15
C TYR A 121 3.50 10.35 0.47
N LEU A 122 3.05 9.55 -0.50
CA LEU A 122 3.90 8.60 -1.22
C LEU A 122 4.95 9.36 -2.06
N ARG A 123 6.23 9.10 -1.77
CA ARG A 123 7.37 9.70 -2.46
C ARG A 123 7.74 8.82 -3.66
N HIS A 124 7.52 9.31 -4.88
CA HIS A 124 7.81 8.57 -6.10
C HIS A 124 8.23 9.49 -7.26
N LYS A 125 8.88 8.92 -8.28
CA LYS A 125 9.22 9.60 -9.55
C LYS A 125 8.47 9.01 -10.76
N LYS A 126 7.49 8.13 -10.54
CA LYS A 126 6.63 7.57 -11.60
C LYS A 126 5.68 8.65 -12.17
N PRO A 127 5.76 9.00 -13.47
CA PRO A 127 4.97 10.09 -14.04
C PRO A 127 3.47 9.76 -14.17
N LEU A 128 3.13 8.49 -14.42
CA LEU A 128 1.74 8.05 -14.62
C LEU A 128 1.00 7.74 -13.32
N LEU A 129 1.72 7.54 -12.20
CA LEU A 129 1.12 7.03 -10.97
C LEU A 129 0.08 8.01 -10.40
N LYS A 130 0.32 9.32 -10.51
CA LYS A 130 -0.63 10.34 -10.05
C LYS A 130 -1.96 10.27 -10.81
N GLU A 131 -1.90 10.08 -12.12
CA GLU A 131 -3.10 9.97 -12.96
C GLU A 131 -3.83 8.64 -12.69
N GLN A 132 -3.10 7.54 -12.52
CA GLN A 132 -3.68 6.25 -12.13
C GLN A 132 -4.42 6.34 -10.78
N ILE A 133 -3.82 7.01 -9.79
CA ILE A 133 -4.46 7.23 -8.48
C ILE A 133 -5.73 8.09 -8.62
N ARG A 134 -5.71 9.11 -9.48
CA ARG A 134 -6.89 9.95 -9.75
C ARG A 134 -8.03 9.14 -10.37
N GLN A 135 -7.75 8.40 -11.44
CA GLN A 135 -8.73 7.54 -12.11
C GLN A 135 -9.29 6.49 -11.16
N PHE A 136 -8.41 5.83 -10.40
CA PHE A 136 -8.81 4.87 -9.37
C PHE A 136 -9.74 5.52 -8.33
N SER A 137 -9.43 6.74 -7.87
CA SER A 137 -10.23 7.48 -6.89
C SER A 137 -11.64 7.85 -7.40
N GLU A 138 -11.82 7.98 -8.70
CA GLU A 138 -13.12 8.20 -9.34
C GLU A 138 -13.90 6.88 -9.47
N GLU A 139 -13.23 5.82 -9.91
CA GLU A 139 -13.82 4.50 -10.08
C GLU A 139 -14.27 3.83 -8.77
N ILE A 140 -13.57 4.09 -7.65
CA ILE A 140 -14.00 3.58 -6.33
C ILE A 140 -15.37 4.12 -5.89
N GLN A 141 -15.82 5.26 -6.44
CA GLN A 141 -17.15 5.80 -6.19
C GLN A 141 -18.21 5.04 -6.99
N ARG A 142 -17.86 4.62 -8.21
CA ARG A 142 -18.73 3.82 -9.09
C ARG A 142 -18.91 2.39 -8.58
N TYR A 143 -17.85 1.83 -8.01
CA TYR A 143 -17.84 0.50 -7.40
C TYR A 143 -17.54 0.62 -5.90
N PRO A 144 -18.54 0.85 -5.03
CA PRO A 144 -18.30 1.21 -3.63
C PRO A 144 -17.71 0.07 -2.79
N LEU A 145 -17.96 -1.19 -3.17
CA LEU A 145 -17.47 -2.37 -2.43
C LEU A 145 -16.20 -2.96 -3.05
N HIS A 146 -16.25 -3.28 -4.34
CA HIS A 146 -15.18 -3.92 -5.08
C HIS A 146 -15.50 -3.91 -6.58
N SER A 147 -14.50 -3.83 -7.45
CA SER A 147 -14.67 -3.80 -8.91
C SER A 147 -14.62 -5.19 -9.55
N ASN A 148 -14.09 -6.20 -8.84
CA ASN A 148 -13.86 -7.56 -9.35
C ASN A 148 -13.02 -7.60 -10.63
N GLY A 149 -12.04 -6.69 -10.74
CA GLY A 149 -11.13 -6.60 -11.89
C GLY A 149 -11.63 -5.69 -13.03
N LEU A 150 -12.71 -4.93 -12.81
CA LEU A 150 -13.21 -3.93 -13.76
C LEU A 150 -12.42 -2.61 -13.71
N VAL A 151 -11.61 -2.42 -12.68
CA VAL A 151 -10.83 -1.20 -12.45
C VAL A 151 -9.35 -1.54 -12.35
N ASP A 152 -8.52 -0.76 -13.02
CA ASP A 152 -7.07 -0.85 -12.93
C ASP A 152 -6.59 -0.32 -11.59
N VAL A 153 -6.09 -1.22 -10.75
CA VAL A 153 -5.60 -0.89 -9.40
C VAL A 153 -4.14 -0.46 -9.46
N PRO A 154 -3.77 0.73 -8.94
CA PRO A 154 -2.38 1.11 -8.81
C PRO A 154 -1.71 0.27 -7.71
N LYS A 155 -0.92 -0.75 -8.10
CA LYS A 155 -0.24 -1.66 -7.16
C LYS A 155 0.55 -0.95 -6.07
N ALA A 156 1.22 0.16 -6.43
CA ALA A 156 1.98 0.98 -5.47
C ALA A 156 1.16 1.46 -4.26
N LEU A 157 -0.17 1.56 -4.37
CA LEU A 157 -1.03 1.87 -3.23
C LEU A 157 -1.22 0.69 -2.28
N ALA A 158 -1.31 -0.53 -2.82
CA ALA A 158 -1.38 -1.74 -2.02
C ALA A 158 -0.04 -1.96 -1.31
N ASP A 159 1.06 -1.89 -2.07
CA ASP A 159 2.43 -2.00 -1.57
C ASP A 159 2.70 -0.96 -0.46
N LEU A 160 2.13 0.24 -0.58
CA LEU A 160 2.21 1.28 0.46
C LEU A 160 1.51 0.87 1.76
N VAL A 161 0.33 0.23 1.69
CA VAL A 161 -0.35 -0.26 2.91
C VAL A 161 0.45 -1.38 3.55
N GLU A 162 0.93 -2.33 2.75
CA GLU A 162 1.71 -3.46 3.21
C GLU A 162 3.01 -2.98 3.88
N SER A 163 3.76 -2.12 3.22
CA SER A 163 4.99 -1.53 3.78
C SER A 163 4.73 -0.69 5.03
N THR A 164 3.62 0.04 5.12
CA THR A 164 3.24 0.76 6.35
C THR A 164 2.98 -0.21 7.51
N ILE A 165 2.27 -1.31 7.25
CA ILE A 165 2.02 -2.36 8.25
C ILE A 165 3.31 -3.06 8.66
N GLY A 166 4.18 -3.35 7.69
CA GLY A 166 5.51 -3.88 7.93
C GLY A 166 6.35 -2.96 8.80
N ALA A 167 6.32 -1.64 8.54
CA ALA A 167 7.02 -0.64 9.35
C ALA A 167 6.55 -0.64 10.80
N VAL A 168 5.24 -0.60 11.04
CA VAL A 168 4.67 -0.65 12.40
C VAL A 168 5.03 -1.97 13.09
N PHE A 169 4.99 -3.09 12.36
CA PHE A 169 5.35 -4.38 12.91
C PHE A 169 6.83 -4.44 13.32
N ILE A 170 7.74 -3.96 12.47
CA ILE A 170 9.17 -3.92 12.77
C ILE A 170 9.48 -2.99 13.94
N ASP A 171 8.77 -1.86 14.06
CA ASP A 171 8.98 -0.90 15.14
C ASP A 171 8.47 -1.44 16.50
N THR A 172 7.38 -2.22 16.52
CA THR A 172 6.71 -2.68 17.75
C THR A 172 6.96 -4.14 18.12
N ASN A 173 7.33 -4.97 17.14
CA ASN A 173 7.33 -6.42 17.20
C ASN A 173 6.01 -7.03 17.75
N SER A 174 4.87 -6.36 17.54
CA SER A 174 3.58 -6.74 18.15
C SER A 174 2.42 -6.72 17.17
N LEU A 175 1.87 -7.91 16.89
CA LEU A 175 0.66 -8.07 16.07
C LEU A 175 -0.56 -7.35 16.65
N HIS A 176 -0.62 -7.19 17.97
CA HIS A 176 -1.73 -6.51 18.63
C HIS A 176 -1.72 -5.00 18.35
N VAL A 177 -0.54 -4.38 18.28
CA VAL A 177 -0.43 -2.96 17.92
C VAL A 177 -0.76 -2.77 16.44
N VAL A 178 -0.24 -3.63 15.57
CA VAL A 178 -0.57 -3.62 14.13
C VAL A 178 -2.08 -3.73 13.89
N TRP A 179 -2.76 -4.61 14.63
CA TRP A 179 -4.21 -4.76 14.57
C TRP A 179 -4.96 -3.47 14.95
N LYS A 180 -4.42 -2.70 15.90
CA LYS A 180 -5.03 -1.47 16.39
C LYS A 180 -4.95 -0.30 15.42
N VAL A 181 -4.03 -0.34 14.45
CA VAL A 181 -3.86 0.74 13.48
C VAL A 181 -5.13 0.88 12.61
N PRO A 182 -5.67 2.10 12.38
CA PRO A 182 -6.91 2.33 11.63
C PRO A 182 -6.91 1.75 10.22
N ILE A 183 -5.74 1.67 9.58
CA ILE A 183 -5.62 1.11 8.22
C ILE A 183 -5.85 -0.39 8.20
N SER A 184 -5.35 -1.12 9.20
CA SER A 184 -5.61 -2.54 9.40
C SER A 184 -7.11 -2.77 9.58
N TYR A 185 -7.75 -2.05 10.50
CA TYR A 185 -9.20 -2.18 10.74
C TYR A 185 -10.03 -1.91 9.48
N THR A 186 -9.67 -0.88 8.72
CA THR A 186 -10.39 -0.51 7.50
C THR A 186 -10.29 -1.60 6.44
N TYR A 187 -9.11 -2.18 6.29
CA TYR A 187 -8.90 -3.30 5.37
C TYR A 187 -9.71 -4.54 5.77
N PHE A 188 -9.67 -4.91 7.06
CA PHE A 188 -10.48 -6.01 7.59
C PHE A 188 -11.99 -5.77 7.45
N TYR A 189 -12.45 -4.54 7.63
CA TYR A 189 -13.86 -4.17 7.44
C TYR A 189 -14.31 -4.29 5.98
N LEU A 190 -13.47 -3.86 5.03
CA LEU A 190 -13.72 -4.04 3.60
C LEU A 190 -13.78 -5.53 3.24
N GLY A 191 -12.91 -6.35 3.81
CA GLY A 191 -12.93 -7.81 3.65
C GLY A 191 -14.24 -8.45 4.14
N ARG A 192 -14.65 -8.15 5.38
CA ARG A 192 -15.89 -8.69 5.97
C ARG A 192 -17.14 -8.26 5.21
N THR A 193 -17.26 -6.98 4.88
CA THR A 193 -18.44 -6.45 4.16
C THR A 193 -18.56 -7.08 2.78
N PHE A 194 -17.45 -7.17 2.04
CA PHE A 194 -17.43 -7.82 0.73
C PHE A 194 -17.81 -9.30 0.83
N PHE A 195 -17.28 -10.04 1.81
CA PHE A 195 -17.56 -11.45 1.97
C PHE A 195 -19.01 -11.73 2.38
N ILE A 196 -19.56 -10.97 3.33
CA ILE A 196 -20.96 -11.09 3.76
C ILE A 196 -21.90 -10.79 2.60
N VAL A 197 -21.69 -9.69 1.87
CA VAL A 197 -22.53 -9.34 0.71
C VAL A 197 -22.42 -10.40 -0.37
N ARG A 198 -21.23 -10.96 -0.62
CA ARG A 198 -21.03 -12.00 -1.64
C ARG A 198 -21.69 -13.33 -1.26
N ILE A 199 -21.65 -13.75 0.01
CA ILE A 199 -22.41 -14.91 0.48
C ILE A 199 -23.90 -14.65 0.32
N TRP A 200 -24.40 -13.51 0.79
CA TRP A 200 -25.81 -13.17 0.68
C TRP A 200 -26.29 -13.16 -0.77
N TYR A 201 -25.48 -12.61 -1.68
CA TYR A 201 -25.78 -12.58 -3.11
C TYR A 201 -25.80 -13.98 -3.72
N VAL A 202 -24.84 -14.84 -3.38
CA VAL A 202 -24.82 -16.25 -3.83
C VAL A 202 -26.04 -17.02 -3.31
N VAL A 203 -26.39 -16.83 -2.03
CA VAL A 203 -27.58 -17.45 -1.43
C VAL A 203 -28.86 -16.97 -2.11
N ILE A 204 -29.01 -15.67 -2.36
CA ILE A 204 -30.13 -15.11 -3.13
C ILE A 204 -30.16 -15.68 -4.54
N CYS A 205 -29.05 -15.71 -5.27
CA CYS A 205 -28.99 -16.27 -6.61
C CYS A 205 -29.38 -17.74 -6.64
N ILE A 206 -28.94 -18.54 -5.66
CA ILE A 206 -29.34 -19.95 -5.51
C ILE A 206 -30.84 -20.05 -5.25
N ILE A 207 -31.40 -19.23 -4.36
CA ILE A 207 -32.85 -19.21 -4.08
C ILE A 207 -33.64 -18.82 -5.34
N LEU A 208 -33.21 -17.80 -6.08
CA LEU A 208 -33.86 -17.36 -7.32
C LEU A 208 -33.77 -18.42 -8.43
N LEU A 209 -32.62 -19.09 -8.56
CA LEU A 209 -32.45 -20.21 -9.49
C LEU A 209 -33.33 -21.40 -9.10
N LEU A 210 -33.41 -21.74 -7.81
CA LEU A 210 -34.29 -22.80 -7.31
C LEU A 210 -35.76 -22.46 -7.57
N ASN A 211 -36.21 -21.24 -7.29
CA ASN A 211 -37.59 -20.82 -7.57
C ASN A 211 -37.92 -20.87 -9.08
N THR A 212 -36.95 -20.51 -9.94
CA THR A 212 -37.11 -20.60 -11.41
C THR A 212 -37.20 -22.05 -11.89
N ILE A 213 -36.47 -22.98 -11.27
CA ILE A 213 -36.49 -24.42 -11.61
C ILE A 213 -37.77 -25.09 -11.08
N ILE A 214 -38.28 -24.66 -9.93
CA ILE A 214 -39.46 -25.25 -9.27
C ILE A 214 -40.77 -24.68 -9.86
N GLY A 215 -40.71 -23.58 -10.63
CA GLY A 215 -41.86 -23.06 -11.38
C GLY A 215 -42.95 -22.44 -10.51
N VAL A 216 -42.56 -21.78 -9.41
CA VAL A 216 -43.44 -20.95 -8.58
C VAL A 216 -43.33 -19.49 -8.99
#